data_AF-A0A4Q5R3G8-F1
#
_entry.id   AF-A0A4Q5R3G8-F1
#
_cell.length_a   1.000
_cell.length_b   1.000
_cell.length_c   1.000
_cell.angle_alpha   90.00
_cell.angle_beta   90.00
_cell.angle_gamma   90.00
#
_symmetry.space_group_name_H-M   'P 1'
#
loop_
_entity.id
_entity.type
_entity.pdbx_description
1 polymer ?
#
loop_
_entity_poly.entity_id
_entity_poly.type
_entity_poly.pdbx_seq_one_letter_code
_entity_poly.pdbx_strand_id
1 'polypeptide(L)'
;MRPLYPCLALALALAGPAAAQTPKLLNDTIDVDKTKYTLFKPTPRKYMRPMVPDRPGITESPYSVDAGHFQYETDVLRLLTRREGPAHGHDWYVNHFLAKIGLTDRTDLQVALDTYTYSHNFDDSQGGQSPFDQNQLHRGVGDVTLR
;
A
#
# COMPACT_ATOMS: atom_id res chain seq x y z
N MET A 1 18.93 -40.99 34.41
CA MET A 1 19.26 -39.88 33.48
C MET A 1 18.13 -38.88 33.52
N ARG A 2 18.47 -37.58 33.51
CA ARG A 2 17.66 -36.43 33.94
C ARG A 2 16.52 -36.04 32.98
N PRO A 3 15.53 -35.24 33.46
CA PRO A 3 14.19 -35.11 32.88
C PRO A 3 13.96 -33.79 32.10
N LEU A 4 12.71 -33.61 31.65
CA LEU A 4 12.04 -32.37 31.21
C LEU A 4 12.36 -31.83 29.80
N TYR A 5 11.38 -31.95 28.89
CA TYR A 5 10.97 -30.83 28.01
C TYR A 5 9.47 -30.96 27.58
N PRO A 6 8.48 -30.71 28.46
CA PRO A 6 7.14 -30.36 28.00
C PRO A 6 6.93 -28.84 28.02
N CYS A 7 7.99 -28.02 28.08
CA CYS A 7 7.86 -26.57 28.19
C CYS A 7 7.71 -25.83 26.86
N LEU A 8 7.93 -26.47 25.71
CA LEU A 8 7.84 -25.77 24.42
C LEU A 8 6.40 -25.68 23.88
N ALA A 9 5.52 -26.61 24.24
CA ALA A 9 4.14 -26.61 23.78
C ALA A 9 3.21 -25.66 24.59
N LEU A 10 3.62 -25.25 25.80
CA LEU A 10 2.83 -24.36 26.65
C LEU A 10 3.08 -22.86 26.35
N ALA A 11 4.18 -22.53 25.65
CA ALA A 11 4.49 -21.14 25.29
C ALA A 11 3.66 -20.60 24.12
N LEU A 12 3.06 -21.47 23.30
CA LEU A 12 2.23 -21.05 22.16
C LEU A 12 0.76 -20.78 22.52
N ALA A 13 0.32 -21.16 23.74
CA ALA A 13 -1.05 -20.98 24.19
C ALA A 13 -1.27 -19.69 25.02
N LEU A 14 -0.22 -18.88 25.24
CA LEU A 14 -0.30 -17.60 25.94
C LEU A 14 -0.35 -16.38 25.00
N ALA A 15 -0.39 -16.59 23.68
CA ALA A 15 -0.80 -15.55 22.74
C ALA A 15 -2.33 -15.40 22.79
N GLY A 16 -2.84 -14.96 23.94
CA GLY A 16 -4.19 -14.41 24.02
C GLY A 16 -4.34 -13.29 22.99
N PRO A 17 -5.56 -13.02 22.48
CA PRO A 17 -5.78 -11.86 21.62
C PRO A 17 -5.17 -10.66 22.36
N ALA A 18 -4.26 -9.95 21.72
CA ALA A 18 -3.67 -8.74 22.26
C ALA A 18 -4.83 -7.84 22.69
N ALA A 19 -5.14 -7.89 23.98
CA ALA A 19 -6.28 -7.21 24.55
C ALA A 19 -5.97 -5.73 24.45
N ALA A 20 -6.61 -5.07 23.49
CA ALA A 20 -7.02 -3.67 23.52
C ALA A 20 -6.01 -2.72 24.21
N GLN A 21 -4.76 -2.68 23.74
CA GLN A 21 -4.09 -1.39 23.75
C GLN A 21 -4.77 -0.61 22.65
N THR A 22 -5.71 0.29 22.99
CA THR A 22 -6.21 1.32 22.08
C THR A 22 -5.07 2.32 21.91
N PRO A 23 -4.17 2.15 20.91
CA PRO A 23 -3.08 3.09 20.76
C PRO A 23 -3.75 4.37 20.29
N LYS A 24 -3.52 5.48 20.99
CA LYS A 24 -3.84 6.78 20.40
C LYS A 24 -3.10 6.86 19.08
N LEU A 25 -3.82 7.01 17.98
CA LEU A 25 -3.21 7.08 16.66
C LEU A 25 -2.24 8.27 16.66
N LEU A 26 -0.97 8.03 16.31
CA LEU A 26 0.10 9.03 16.38
C LEU A 26 -0.20 10.29 15.55
N ASN A 27 -1.02 10.16 14.49
CA ASN A 27 -1.46 11.27 13.63
C ASN A 27 -2.75 11.95 14.10
N ASP A 28 -3.28 11.61 15.28
CA ASP A 28 -4.51 12.21 15.81
C ASP A 28 -4.22 13.20 16.95
N THR A 29 -4.25 14.48 16.62
CA THR A 29 -4.08 15.57 17.59
C THR A 29 -5.38 15.90 18.32
N ILE A 30 -6.51 15.32 17.93
CA ILE A 30 -7.84 15.65 18.44
C ILE A 30 -8.21 14.68 19.56
N ASP A 31 -8.39 15.21 20.78
CA ASP A 31 -8.74 14.41 21.96
C ASP A 31 -10.25 14.15 22.05
N VAL A 32 -10.75 13.24 21.21
CA VAL A 32 -12.15 12.83 21.17
C VAL A 32 -12.23 11.31 20.97
N ASP A 33 -13.14 10.66 21.68
CA ASP A 33 -13.47 9.26 21.41
C ASP A 33 -14.21 9.10 20.06
N LYS A 34 -13.50 8.49 19.10
CA LYS A 34 -13.95 8.23 17.73
C LYS A 34 -14.45 6.80 17.52
N THR A 35 -14.38 5.92 18.51
CA THR A 35 -14.79 4.50 18.40
C THR A 35 -16.26 4.30 18.03
N LYS A 36 -17.08 5.32 18.29
CA LYS A 36 -18.52 5.38 17.97
C LYS A 36 -18.84 5.72 16.52
N TYR A 37 -17.84 6.12 15.71
CA TYR A 37 -18.03 6.45 14.30
C TYR A 37 -17.76 5.25 13.42
N THR A 38 -18.57 5.10 12.37
CA THR A 38 -18.52 3.99 11.42
C THR A 38 -18.79 4.51 10.01
N LEU A 39 -18.68 3.64 9.00
CA LEU A 39 -19.03 3.95 7.62
C LEU A 39 -20.42 4.62 7.48
N PHE A 40 -21.41 4.18 8.25
CA PHE A 40 -22.79 4.72 8.23
C PHE A 40 -23.05 5.81 9.28
N LYS A 41 -22.07 6.08 10.14
CA LYS A 41 -22.11 7.15 11.15
C LYS A 41 -20.78 7.91 11.10
N PRO A 42 -20.58 8.77 10.09
CA PRO A 42 -19.27 9.32 9.76
C PRO A 42 -18.72 10.22 10.87
N THR A 43 -17.39 10.31 10.94
CA THR A 43 -16.69 11.23 11.85
C THR A 43 -16.99 12.69 11.44
N PRO A 44 -17.48 13.56 12.34
CA PRO A 44 -17.69 14.97 12.01
C PRO A 44 -16.40 15.66 11.54
N ARG A 45 -16.49 16.55 10.54
CA ARG A 45 -15.32 17.23 9.93
C ARG A 45 -14.38 17.89 10.95
N LYS A 46 -14.91 18.46 12.02
CA LYS A 46 -14.14 19.09 13.11
C LYS A 46 -13.27 18.10 13.92
N TYR A 47 -13.54 16.81 13.79
CA TYR A 47 -12.83 15.72 14.44
C TYR A 47 -12.03 14.87 13.44
N MET A 48 -11.92 15.31 12.18
CA MET A 48 -11.11 14.60 11.21
C MET A 48 -9.62 14.82 11.46
N ARG A 49 -8.85 13.78 11.21
CA ARG A 49 -7.39 13.85 11.16
C ARG A 49 -6.95 14.66 9.93
N PRO A 50 -5.75 15.28 9.98
CA PRO A 50 -5.14 15.85 8.79
C PRO A 50 -4.96 14.78 7.72
N MET A 51 -5.24 15.15 6.47
CA MET A 51 -5.00 14.27 5.32
C MET A 51 -3.49 14.08 5.13
N VAL A 52 -3.06 12.83 5.01
CA VAL A 52 -1.68 12.46 4.70
C VAL A 52 -1.68 11.81 3.31
N PRO A 53 -1.02 12.43 2.32
CA PRO A 53 -0.94 11.87 0.98
C PRO A 53 0.05 10.70 0.96
N ASP A 54 -0.37 9.59 0.38
CA ASP A 54 0.42 8.37 0.31
C ASP A 54 1.17 8.21 -1.02
N ARG A 55 0.88 8.97 -2.07
CA ARG A 55 1.56 8.86 -3.38
C ARG A 55 1.65 7.39 -3.86
N PRO A 56 0.64 6.92 -4.58
CA PRO A 56 0.46 5.50 -4.89
C PRO A 56 1.74 4.78 -5.36
N GLY A 57 2.20 3.75 -4.65
CA GLY A 57 3.40 2.97 -5.01
C GLY A 57 4.75 3.66 -4.77
N ILE A 58 4.81 4.79 -4.05
CA ILE A 58 6.07 5.45 -3.65
C ILE A 58 6.17 5.58 -2.13
N THR A 59 5.12 6.08 -1.49
CA THR A 59 5.02 6.15 -0.02
C THR A 59 3.81 5.36 0.45
N GLU A 60 3.82 4.94 1.71
CA GLU A 60 2.70 4.23 2.32
C GLU A 60 2.64 4.69 3.78
N SER A 61 1.56 5.35 4.18
CA SER A 61 1.38 5.74 5.58
C SER A 61 0.70 4.63 6.39
N PRO A 62 1.11 4.42 7.64
CA PRO A 62 0.46 3.48 8.56
C PRO A 62 -0.84 4.06 9.17
N TYR A 63 -1.47 5.03 8.52
CA TYR A 63 -2.63 5.75 9.05
C TYR A 63 -3.88 5.39 8.26
N SER A 64 -4.97 5.10 8.98
CA SER A 64 -6.28 4.87 8.39
C SER A 64 -6.99 6.16 8.01
N VAL A 65 -7.97 6.08 7.10
CA VAL A 65 -8.92 7.17 6.85
C VAL A 65 -9.99 7.22 7.94
N ASP A 66 -10.54 8.41 8.23
CA ASP A 66 -11.65 8.56 9.18
C ASP A 66 -12.91 7.85 8.72
N ALA A 67 -13.62 7.25 9.67
CA ALA A 67 -14.88 6.55 9.43
C ALA A 67 -15.84 7.36 8.54
N GLY A 68 -16.32 6.73 7.47
CA GLY A 68 -17.25 7.33 6.50
C GLY A 68 -16.64 8.36 5.55
N HIS A 69 -15.31 8.50 5.51
CA HIS A 69 -14.61 9.37 4.56
C HIS A 69 -13.85 8.55 3.53
N PHE A 70 -13.68 9.16 2.35
CA PHE A 70 -13.00 8.58 1.21
C PHE A 70 -11.81 9.45 0.81
N GLN A 71 -10.68 8.81 0.55
CA GLN A 71 -9.47 9.44 0.05
C GLN A 71 -9.11 8.79 -1.28
N TYR A 72 -8.90 9.62 -2.30
CA TYR A 72 -8.50 9.17 -3.62
C TYR A 72 -7.26 9.92 -4.04
N GLU A 73 -6.23 9.16 -4.38
CA GLU A 73 -4.96 9.67 -4.88
C GLU A 73 -4.63 9.01 -6.20
N THR A 74 -4.10 9.79 -7.13
CA THR A 74 -3.69 9.24 -8.43
C THR A 74 -2.47 9.97 -8.97
N ASP A 75 -1.56 9.19 -9.54
CA ASP A 75 -0.52 9.68 -10.41
C ASP A 75 -1.03 9.57 -11.86
N VAL A 76 -1.32 10.71 -12.47
CA VAL A 76 -1.86 10.78 -13.84
C VAL A 76 -0.87 10.20 -14.85
N LEU A 77 0.41 10.56 -14.71
CA LEU A 77 1.51 10.07 -15.53
C LEU A 77 2.76 9.90 -14.68
N ARG A 78 3.40 8.75 -14.78
CA ARG A 78 4.68 8.46 -14.13
C ARG A 78 5.64 7.84 -15.13
N LEU A 79 6.88 8.32 -15.12
CA LEU A 79 8.00 7.76 -15.87
C LEU A 79 9.04 7.23 -14.89
N LEU A 80 9.40 5.97 -15.05
CA LEU A 80 10.48 5.31 -14.34
C LEU A 80 11.56 4.93 -15.36
N THR A 81 12.76 5.48 -15.19
CA THR A 81 13.92 5.14 -16.02
C THR A 81 14.85 4.26 -15.20
N ARG A 82 15.19 3.08 -15.72
CA ARG A 82 16.13 2.14 -15.10
C ARG A 82 17.37 1.99 -15.96
N ARG A 83 18.53 1.92 -15.31
CA ARG A 83 19.81 1.60 -15.95
C ARG A 83 20.61 0.67 -15.05
N GLU A 84 20.87 -0.54 -15.52
CA GLU A 84 21.60 -1.58 -14.81
C GLU A 84 22.63 -2.21 -15.74
N GLY A 85 23.86 -1.69 -15.70
CA GLY A 85 24.94 -2.13 -16.59
C GLY A 85 24.58 -1.91 -18.08
N PRO A 86 24.59 -2.96 -18.91
CA PRO A 86 24.18 -2.89 -20.32
C PRO A 86 22.65 -2.87 -20.51
N ALA A 87 21.85 -3.14 -19.49
CA ALA A 87 20.40 -3.08 -19.57
C ALA A 87 19.90 -1.67 -19.26
N HIS A 88 18.97 -1.17 -20.06
CA HIS A 88 18.29 0.10 -19.81
C HIS A 88 16.81 0.01 -20.19
N GLY A 89 15.95 0.76 -19.51
CA GLY A 89 14.51 0.63 -19.71
C GLY A 89 13.71 1.83 -19.25
N HIS A 90 12.52 1.95 -19.81
CA HIS A 90 11.55 3.00 -19.49
C HIS A 90 10.18 2.37 -19.21
N ASP A 91 9.65 2.65 -18.02
CA ASP A 91 8.32 2.25 -17.61
C ASP A 91 7.43 3.50 -17.48
N TRP A 92 6.33 3.49 -18.23
CA TRP A 92 5.29 4.50 -18.19
C TRP A 92 4.07 3.93 -17.49
N TYR A 93 3.57 4.64 -16.49
CA TYR A 93 2.33 4.32 -15.81
C TYR A 93 1.35 5.46 -16.05
N VAL A 94 0.15 5.11 -16.49
CA VAL A 94 -0.95 6.05 -16.71
C VAL A 94 -2.06 5.72 -15.74
N ASN A 95 -2.47 6.72 -14.96
CA ASN A 95 -3.54 6.63 -13.99
C ASN A 95 -3.32 5.47 -12.98
N HIS A 96 -2.21 5.52 -12.26
CA HIS A 96 -2.02 4.71 -11.07
C HIS A 96 -2.82 5.37 -9.95
N PHE A 97 -3.82 4.70 -9.38
CA PHE A 97 -4.61 5.26 -8.29
C PHE A 97 -4.61 4.40 -7.03
N LEU A 98 -4.81 5.07 -5.90
CA LEU A 98 -5.04 4.49 -4.58
C LEU A 98 -6.31 5.13 -4.00
N ALA A 99 -7.28 4.30 -3.69
CA ALA A 99 -8.56 4.68 -3.13
C ALA A 99 -8.70 4.06 -1.73
N LYS A 100 -9.00 4.87 -0.72
CA LYS A 100 -9.15 4.44 0.68
C LYS A 100 -10.50 4.85 1.22
N ILE A 101 -11.17 3.98 1.95
CA ILE A 101 -12.43 4.28 2.64
C ILE A 101 -12.37 3.87 4.10
N GLY A 102 -12.63 4.82 5.00
CA GLY A 102 -12.67 4.56 6.45
C GLY A 102 -13.92 3.78 6.85
N LEU A 103 -13.74 2.56 7.36
CA LEU A 103 -14.84 1.74 7.89
C LEU A 103 -15.15 2.08 9.35
N THR A 104 -14.10 2.27 10.16
CA THR A 104 -14.15 2.67 11.59
C THR A 104 -13.06 3.71 11.87
N ASP A 105 -12.83 4.06 13.13
CA ASP A 105 -11.72 4.95 13.51
C ASP A 105 -10.33 4.30 13.31
N ARG A 106 -10.25 2.96 13.25
CA ARG A 106 -8.98 2.20 13.15
C ARG A 106 -8.89 1.30 11.93
N THR A 107 -9.98 1.14 11.19
CA THR A 107 -10.04 0.22 10.05
C THR A 107 -10.45 1.01 8.81
N ASP A 108 -9.66 0.89 7.75
CA ASP A 108 -10.03 1.30 6.40
C ASP A 108 -9.92 0.13 5.44
N LEU A 109 -10.49 0.32 4.25
CA LEU A 109 -10.35 -0.56 3.10
C LEU A 109 -9.66 0.23 2.00
N GLN A 110 -8.66 -0.37 1.37
CA GLN A 110 -7.86 0.28 0.34
C GLN A 110 -7.84 -0.54 -0.94
N VAL A 111 -7.96 0.15 -2.07
CA VAL A 111 -7.92 -0.41 -3.41
C VAL A 111 -6.91 0.37 -4.23
N ALA A 112 -5.91 -0.31 -4.77
CA ALA A 112 -4.96 0.27 -5.72
C ALA A 112 -5.05 -0.45 -7.06
N LEU A 113 -4.90 0.32 -8.13
CA LEU A 113 -4.88 -0.21 -9.50
C LEU A 113 -3.95 0.60 -10.38
N ASP A 114 -3.15 -0.14 -11.15
CA ASP A 114 -2.40 0.33 -12.30
C ASP A 114 -3.24 0.17 -13.57
N THR A 115 -3.89 1.25 -14.00
CA THR A 115 -4.83 1.19 -15.13
C THR A 115 -4.14 0.81 -16.44
N TYR A 116 -2.98 1.42 -16.72
CA TYR A 116 -2.20 1.10 -17.90
C TYR A 116 -0.71 1.31 -17.67
N THR A 117 0.05 0.26 -17.95
CA THR A 117 1.51 0.25 -17.87
C THR A 117 2.09 -0.05 -19.24
N TYR A 118 3.15 0.66 -19.60
CA TYR A 118 3.94 0.45 -20.80
C TYR A 118 5.41 0.40 -20.41
N SER A 119 6.03 -0.77 -20.55
CA SER A 119 7.43 -1.02 -20.23
C SER A 119 8.20 -1.33 -21.51
N HIS A 120 9.32 -0.66 -21.69
CA HIS A 120 10.21 -0.84 -22.83
C HIS A 120 11.64 -1.04 -22.33
N ASN A 121 12.14 -2.27 -22.44
CA ASN A 121 13.45 -2.68 -21.96
C ASN A 121 14.38 -3.02 -23.13
N PHE A 122 15.64 -2.64 -22.96
CA PHE A 122 16.74 -2.85 -23.89
C PHE A 122 17.87 -3.58 -23.15
N ASP A 123 18.49 -4.55 -23.83
CA ASP A 123 19.66 -5.28 -23.32
C ASP A 123 20.82 -5.19 -24.32
N ASP A 124 21.79 -4.32 -24.02
CA ASP A 124 22.96 -4.08 -24.87
C ASP A 124 24.06 -5.16 -24.71
N SER A 125 23.85 -6.17 -23.87
CA SER A 125 24.84 -7.24 -23.63
C SER A 125 24.90 -8.28 -24.75
N GLN A 126 23.83 -8.39 -25.54
CA GLN A 126 23.71 -9.35 -26.64
C GLN A 126 24.25 -8.77 -27.96
N GLY A 127 25.57 -8.52 -27.97
CA GLY A 127 26.28 -8.07 -29.18
C GLY A 127 26.16 -9.09 -30.30
N GLY A 128 25.40 -8.77 -31.35
CA GLY A 128 25.29 -9.57 -32.59
C GLY A 128 23.88 -10.03 -32.98
N GLN A 129 22.87 -9.80 -32.15
CA GLN A 129 21.46 -10.03 -32.51
C GLN A 129 20.82 -8.76 -33.09
N SER A 130 19.76 -8.92 -33.88
CA SER A 130 19.10 -7.78 -34.52
C SER A 130 18.54 -6.80 -33.47
N PRO A 131 18.52 -5.48 -33.71
CA PRO A 131 17.93 -4.50 -32.79
C PRO A 131 16.46 -4.77 -32.42
N PHE A 132 15.79 -5.62 -33.19
CA PHE A 132 14.40 -6.03 -32.97
C PHE A 132 14.28 -7.19 -31.97
N ASP A 133 15.31 -8.02 -31.78
CA ASP A 133 15.33 -9.12 -30.78
C ASP A 133 15.71 -8.63 -29.37
N GLN A 134 16.38 -7.48 -29.28
CA GLN A 134 16.83 -6.88 -28.01
C GLN A 134 15.74 -6.08 -27.30
N ASN A 135 14.57 -5.92 -27.94
CA ASN A 135 13.48 -5.10 -27.46
C ASN A 135 12.43 -5.97 -26.75
N GLN A 136 12.31 -5.82 -25.43
CA GLN A 136 11.22 -6.41 -24.67
C GLN A 136 10.19 -5.33 -24.34
N LEU A 137 9.04 -5.41 -25.02
CA LEU A 137 7.93 -4.49 -24.84
C LEU A 137 6.79 -5.18 -24.10
N HIS A 138 6.40 -4.62 -22.96
CA HIS A 138 5.25 -5.08 -22.18
C HIS A 138 4.22 -3.95 -22.07
N ARG A 139 2.96 -4.27 -22.34
CA ARG A 139 1.85 -3.33 -22.18
C ARG A 139 0.63 -4.04 -21.62
N GLY A 140 -0.10 -3.38 -20.74
CA GLY A 140 -1.31 -3.96 -20.18
C GLY A 140 -1.83 -3.22 -18.96
N VAL A 141 -2.87 -3.79 -18.37
CA VAL A 141 -3.36 -3.41 -17.04
C VAL A 141 -2.41 -4.05 -16.02
N GLY A 142 -2.01 -3.27 -15.03
CA GLY A 142 -1.22 -3.80 -13.93
C GLY A 142 -2.10 -4.45 -12.87
N ASP A 143 -1.54 -4.54 -11.69
CA ASP A 143 -2.05 -5.37 -10.61
C ASP A 143 -3.20 -4.64 -9.89
N VAL A 144 -4.20 -5.39 -9.43
CA VAL A 144 -5.19 -4.88 -8.48
C VAL A 144 -4.74 -5.29 -7.08
N THR A 145 -4.55 -4.31 -6.20
CA THR A 145 -4.22 -4.57 -4.79
C THR A 145 -5.40 -4.20 -3.91
N LEU A 146 -5.76 -5.12 -3.01
CA LEU A 146 -6.77 -4.92 -1.97
C LEU A 146 -6.09 -5.06 -0.61
N ARG A 147 -6.33 -4.11 0.29
CA ARG A 147 -5.79 -4.10 1.66
C ARG A 147 -6.86 -3.69 2.66
#